data_AF-A0A934R286-F1
#
_entry.id   AF-A0A934R286-F1
#
_cell.length_a   1.000
_cell.length_b   1.000
_cell.length_c   1.000
_cell.angle_alpha   90.00
_cell.angle_beta   90.00
_cell.angle_gamma   90.00
#
_symmetry.space_group_name_H-M   'P 1'
#
loop_
_entity.id
_entity.type
_entity.pdbx_description
1 polymer ?
#
loop_
_entity_poly.entity_id
_entity_poly.type
_entity_poly.pdbx_seq_one_letter_code
_entity_poly.pdbx_strand_id
1 'polypeptide(L)'
;MILNPLASPAVEAMFSRYSILACVFLATGSCGKRQVANPPRVPFEAPAYWVWHRSSRLTGKELSELHHAGTKRLCWQAVECGWKDGKWDAVRISKSFPRPEGIAVIPVFRIKPDTAFLENPDAAKALGRLFTLWADGATYQELQIDLDCPVRLLDRYGKFLRELGEHVAPAEISITALASWPQHPDFLKLARSVRSMAPMFYDLYADAPGEVRENRFQPLADKRTRELIEAWSACPVPWQAGLPNFERVTLYDKDGKLAGHLRNWSHDRLFFHESLKASPLGEGVTLYQADRDCRLDGTEIPEGSKVIHRLPDAEVLASLQASAERAGAMGVIYFALPGPGMRAAYSAGHLAGHPAPRLEVCFDKSGAIVLSNRGGSDLPPNATTGGWRLEVKAEGMGKFRSGPPGEFARLTVPGNAPPELASNLVLHFSKLESGGSITSAALLTNGHSLRWSLAGTDMEGTVKPKE
;
A
#
# COMPACT_ATOMS: atom_id res chain seq x y z
N MET A 1 39.37 30.64 0.24
CA MET A 1 38.51 31.82 0.47
C MET A 1 37.19 31.28 0.99
N ILE A 2 37.04 30.99 2.29
CA ILE A 2 36.85 31.92 3.42
C ILE A 2 35.82 33.00 3.06
N LEU A 3 34.58 32.84 3.55
CA LEU A 3 34.02 33.66 4.63
C LEU A 3 32.76 33.01 5.23
N ASN A 4 32.84 32.74 6.53
CA ASN A 4 31.74 32.48 7.47
C ASN A 4 30.87 33.74 7.63
N PRO A 5 29.61 33.59 8.09
CA PRO A 5 29.02 34.53 9.03
C PRO A 5 28.92 33.92 10.43
N LEU A 6 29.45 34.69 11.36
CA LEU A 6 29.47 34.49 12.80
C LEU A 6 28.06 34.57 13.40
N ALA A 7 27.85 33.74 14.42
CA ALA A 7 26.81 33.90 15.43
C ALA A 7 27.04 35.16 16.27
N SER A 8 25.96 35.80 16.70
CA SER A 8 25.96 36.66 17.90
C SER A 8 24.60 36.54 18.62
N PRO A 9 24.59 36.47 19.97
CA PRO A 9 23.41 36.20 20.77
C PRO A 9 22.77 37.51 21.28
N ALA A 10 21.45 37.69 21.11
CA ALA A 10 20.67 38.68 21.85
C ALA A 10 19.16 38.60 21.50
N VAL A 11 18.41 37.65 22.07
CA VAL A 11 16.97 37.82 22.33
C VAL A 11 16.58 36.97 23.55
N GLU A 12 17.03 37.38 24.72
CA GLU A 12 16.59 36.84 26.01
C GLU A 12 16.09 38.01 26.86
N ALA A 13 14.85 38.48 26.61
CA ALA A 13 14.05 39.34 27.49
C ALA A 13 12.73 39.75 26.82
N MET A 14 11.72 38.85 26.79
CA MET A 14 10.32 39.29 26.60
C MET A 14 9.30 38.29 27.17
N PHE A 15 9.58 37.75 28.36
CA PHE A 15 8.60 37.03 29.17
C PHE A 15 8.51 37.65 30.56
N SER A 16 7.79 38.77 30.67
CA SER A 16 7.21 39.22 31.94
C SER A 16 6.25 40.37 31.65
N ARG A 17 5.11 40.36 32.35
CA ARG A 17 3.99 41.34 32.31
C ARG A 17 2.94 40.99 31.26
N TYR A 18 1.95 40.21 31.67
CA TYR A 18 0.54 40.65 31.74
C TYR A 18 -0.24 39.55 32.46
N SER A 19 -0.36 39.69 33.77
CA SER A 19 -1.39 39.05 34.58
C SER A 19 -2.23 40.16 35.20
N ILE A 20 -3.53 39.89 35.35
CA ILE A 20 -4.56 40.67 36.04
C ILE A 20 -5.29 41.70 35.16
N LEU A 21 -6.37 41.25 34.50
CA LEU A 21 -7.72 41.70 34.84
C LEU A 21 -8.75 40.72 34.26
N ALA A 22 -9.24 39.82 35.11
CA ALA A 22 -10.45 39.04 34.89
C ALA A 22 -11.53 39.65 35.77
N CYS A 23 -12.66 40.06 35.19
CA CYS A 23 -13.98 39.98 35.83
C CYS A 23 -15.11 40.40 34.88
N VAL A 24 -16.05 39.47 34.72
CA VAL A 24 -17.50 39.66 34.49
C VAL A 24 -17.94 40.06 33.07
N PHE A 25 -18.26 39.04 32.27
CA PHE A 25 -19.60 38.88 31.66
C PHE A 25 -19.82 37.38 31.33
N LEU A 26 -20.23 36.62 32.35
CA LEU A 26 -20.84 35.29 32.17
C LEU A 26 -22.31 35.50 31.79
N ALA A 27 -22.57 35.69 30.50
CA ALA A 27 -23.88 35.44 29.92
C ALA A 27 -23.84 34.03 29.34
N THR A 28 -24.40 33.07 30.07
CA THR A 28 -24.61 31.68 29.64
C THR A 28 -25.66 31.63 28.53
N GLY A 29 -25.25 32.01 27.31
CA GLY A 29 -25.96 31.64 26.10
C GLY A 29 -25.64 30.18 25.78
N SER A 30 -26.37 29.25 26.39
CA SER A 30 -26.39 27.85 25.95
C SER A 30 -27.04 27.79 24.57
N CYS A 31 -26.28 28.16 23.54
CA CYS A 31 -26.53 27.74 22.17
C CYS A 31 -26.42 26.22 22.18
N GLY A 32 -27.55 25.54 22.40
CA GLY A 32 -27.65 24.10 22.29
C GLY A 32 -27.08 23.72 20.93
N LYS A 33 -25.88 23.11 20.94
CA LYS A 33 -25.35 22.42 19.77
C LYS A 33 -26.44 21.43 19.40
N ARG A 34 -27.22 21.75 18.35
CA ARG A 34 -28.14 20.80 17.73
C ARG A 34 -27.30 19.57 17.48
N GLN A 35 -27.54 18.53 18.26
CA GLN A 35 -26.94 17.23 18.07
C GLN A 35 -27.44 16.82 16.70
N VAL A 36 -26.58 16.99 15.68
CA VAL A 36 -26.90 16.57 14.32
C VAL A 36 -27.17 15.09 14.46
N ALA A 37 -28.41 14.68 14.22
CA ALA A 37 -28.81 13.29 14.36
C ALA A 37 -27.82 12.47 13.53
N ASN A 38 -27.17 11.49 14.17
CA ASN A 38 -26.23 10.64 13.45
C ASN A 38 -27.00 9.99 12.29
N PRO A 39 -26.51 10.10 11.04
CA PRO A 39 -27.14 9.43 9.93
C PRO A 39 -27.26 7.93 10.24
N PRO A 40 -28.29 7.25 9.71
CA PRO A 40 -28.44 5.81 9.89
C PRO A 40 -27.14 5.10 9.51
N ARG A 41 -26.65 4.22 10.39
CA ARG A 41 -25.41 3.46 10.15
C ARG A 41 -25.58 2.61 8.90
N VAL A 42 -24.89 3.01 7.83
CA VAL A 42 -24.76 2.19 6.62
C VAL A 42 -23.83 1.01 6.98
N PRO A 43 -24.14 -0.23 6.55
CA PRO A 43 -23.22 -1.35 6.74
C PRO A 43 -21.84 -1.04 6.17
N PHE A 44 -20.79 -1.43 6.90
CA PHE A 44 -19.43 -1.30 6.41
C PHE A 44 -19.24 -2.19 5.18
N GLU A 45 -18.95 -1.57 4.04
CA GLU A 45 -18.79 -2.24 2.74
C GLU A 45 -17.55 -3.14 2.72
N ALA A 46 -17.61 -4.20 1.92
CA ALA A 46 -16.43 -4.99 1.59
C ALA A 46 -15.34 -4.11 0.95
N PRO A 47 -14.05 -4.48 1.08
CA PRO A 47 -12.95 -3.68 0.55
C PRO A 47 -13.11 -3.31 -0.94
N ALA A 48 -12.84 -2.05 -1.26
CA ALA A 48 -12.62 -1.59 -2.61
C ALA A 48 -11.11 -1.49 -2.90
N TYR A 49 -10.74 -1.34 -4.16
CA TYR A 49 -9.34 -1.16 -4.55
C TYR A 49 -9.15 -0.01 -5.54
N TRP A 50 -8.06 0.71 -5.37
CA TRP A 50 -7.57 1.65 -6.36
C TRP A 50 -6.59 0.94 -7.30
N VAL A 51 -6.68 1.18 -8.61
CA VAL A 51 -5.88 0.48 -9.62
C VAL A 51 -4.97 1.47 -10.33
N TRP A 52 -3.67 1.42 -9.99
CA TRP A 52 -2.62 2.34 -10.46
C TRP A 52 -1.98 1.86 -11.77
N HIS A 53 -1.87 2.75 -12.78
CA HIS A 53 -1.15 2.56 -14.06
C HIS A 53 -1.30 1.15 -14.69
N ARG A 54 -2.46 0.53 -14.54
CA ARG A 54 -2.71 -0.80 -15.09
C ARG A 54 -3.33 -0.70 -16.47
N SER A 55 -2.62 -1.19 -17.47
CA SER A 55 -3.07 -1.25 -18.87
C SER A 55 -3.64 -2.61 -19.26
N SER A 56 -3.34 -3.67 -18.49
CA SER A 56 -3.84 -5.02 -18.73
C SER A 56 -5.21 -5.25 -18.08
N ARG A 57 -5.99 -6.17 -18.66
CA ARG A 57 -7.25 -6.64 -18.06
C ARG A 57 -6.98 -7.45 -16.79
N LEU A 58 -8.01 -7.58 -15.95
CA LEU A 58 -8.02 -8.57 -14.87
C LEU A 58 -8.04 -9.97 -15.49
N THR A 59 -7.22 -10.87 -14.97
CA THR A 59 -7.21 -12.30 -15.27
C THR A 59 -8.39 -12.98 -14.57
N GLY A 60 -8.76 -14.17 -15.02
CA GLY A 60 -9.80 -14.96 -14.35
C GLY A 60 -9.47 -15.28 -12.89
N LYS A 61 -8.18 -15.48 -12.57
CA LYS A 61 -7.71 -15.70 -11.19
C LYS A 61 -7.97 -14.47 -10.31
N GLU A 62 -7.54 -13.29 -10.77
CA GLU A 62 -7.77 -12.03 -10.03
C GLU A 62 -9.25 -11.73 -9.85
N LEU A 63 -10.08 -11.97 -10.87
CA LEU A 63 -11.54 -11.80 -10.74
C LEU A 63 -12.14 -12.74 -9.71
N SER A 64 -11.77 -14.03 -9.75
CA SER A 64 -12.23 -15.00 -8.77
C SER A 64 -11.84 -14.60 -7.35
N GLU A 65 -10.62 -14.09 -7.18
CA GLU A 65 -10.14 -13.63 -5.88
C GLU A 65 -10.91 -12.41 -5.38
N LEU A 66 -11.14 -11.41 -6.25
CA LEU A 66 -11.93 -10.22 -5.92
C LEU A 66 -13.38 -10.56 -5.56
N HIS A 67 -14.00 -11.50 -6.28
CA HIS A 67 -15.33 -12.00 -5.95
C HIS A 67 -15.36 -12.74 -4.62
N HIS A 68 -14.35 -13.56 -4.34
CA HIS A 68 -14.23 -14.28 -3.06
C HIS A 68 -14.07 -13.31 -1.89
N ALA A 69 -13.27 -12.26 -2.08
CA ALA A 69 -13.09 -11.15 -1.14
C ALA A 69 -14.33 -10.25 -1.01
N GLY A 70 -15.41 -10.51 -1.76
CA GLY A 70 -16.64 -9.73 -1.73
C GLY A 70 -16.54 -8.35 -2.38
N THR A 71 -15.45 -8.06 -3.11
CA THR A 71 -15.19 -6.75 -3.73
C THR A 71 -16.33 -6.38 -4.67
N LYS A 72 -16.88 -5.17 -4.52
CA LYS A 72 -17.94 -4.63 -5.38
C LYS A 72 -17.52 -3.42 -6.19
N ARG A 73 -16.37 -2.81 -5.89
CA ARG A 73 -15.94 -1.54 -6.47
C ARG A 73 -14.43 -1.52 -6.73
N LEU A 74 -14.06 -1.03 -7.91
CA LEU A 74 -12.69 -0.67 -8.27
C LEU A 74 -12.64 0.79 -8.72
N CYS A 75 -11.70 1.57 -8.20
CA CYS A 75 -11.36 2.90 -8.73
C CYS A 75 -10.18 2.74 -9.69
N TRP A 76 -10.44 2.79 -10.99
CA TRP A 76 -9.45 2.44 -12.02
C TRP A 76 -8.89 3.68 -12.71
N GLN A 77 -7.58 3.90 -12.62
CA GLN A 77 -6.93 5.00 -13.33
C GLN A 77 -7.09 4.87 -14.84
N ALA A 78 -7.95 5.71 -15.38
CA ALA A 78 -8.32 5.72 -16.79
C ALA A 78 -7.42 6.67 -17.59
N VAL A 79 -7.14 7.84 -17.00
CA VAL A 79 -6.48 8.96 -17.67
C VAL A 79 -5.51 9.63 -16.69
N GLU A 80 -4.35 10.02 -17.19
CA GLU A 80 -3.49 11.02 -16.55
C GLU A 80 -3.64 12.36 -17.29
N CYS A 81 -4.02 13.40 -16.56
CA CYS A 81 -4.27 14.75 -17.05
C CYS A 81 -3.15 15.70 -16.62
N GLY A 82 -2.59 16.45 -17.56
CA GLY A 82 -1.71 17.59 -17.32
C GLY A 82 -2.38 18.88 -17.76
N TRP A 83 -2.08 19.99 -17.10
CA TRP A 83 -2.48 21.32 -17.55
C TRP A 83 -1.27 22.03 -18.15
N LYS A 84 -1.40 22.51 -19.38
CA LYS A 84 -0.32 23.24 -20.07
C LYS A 84 -0.91 24.24 -21.05
N ASP A 85 -0.38 25.47 -21.03
CA ASP A 85 -0.76 26.53 -21.98
C ASP A 85 -2.28 26.77 -22.06
N GLY A 86 -2.96 26.69 -20.92
CA GLY A 86 -4.41 26.89 -20.82
C GLY A 86 -5.26 25.72 -21.33
N LYS A 87 -4.67 24.53 -21.52
CA LYS A 87 -5.36 23.35 -22.05
C LYS A 87 -5.03 22.09 -21.25
N TRP A 88 -5.95 21.13 -21.30
CA TRP A 88 -5.70 19.78 -20.81
C TRP A 88 -4.92 18.97 -21.84
N ASP A 89 -3.81 18.40 -21.40
CA ASP A 89 -3.15 17.26 -22.03
C ASP A 89 -3.60 15.99 -21.30
N ALA A 90 -3.88 14.92 -22.03
CA ALA A 90 -4.41 13.69 -21.44
C ALA A 90 -3.79 12.44 -22.06
N VAL A 91 -3.29 11.56 -21.20
CA VAL A 91 -2.73 10.28 -21.55
C VAL A 91 -3.67 9.19 -21.06
N ARG A 92 -4.20 8.40 -21.99
CA ARG A 92 -5.00 7.22 -21.65
C ARG A 92 -4.11 6.09 -21.16
N ILE A 93 -4.39 5.57 -19.97
CA ILE A 93 -3.58 4.52 -19.34
C ILE A 93 -3.84 3.14 -19.97
N SER A 94 -5.10 2.85 -20.30
CA SER A 94 -5.51 1.57 -20.91
C SER A 94 -6.24 1.77 -22.23
N LYS A 95 -5.98 0.89 -23.21
CA LYS A 95 -6.70 0.85 -24.49
C LYS A 95 -8.15 0.37 -24.35
N SER A 96 -8.47 -0.40 -23.31
CA SER A 96 -9.84 -0.85 -23.03
C SER A 96 -10.15 -0.68 -21.55
N PHE A 97 -11.19 0.08 -21.24
CA PHE A 97 -11.64 0.24 -19.87
C PHE A 97 -12.35 -1.04 -19.38
N PRO A 98 -11.97 -1.62 -18.24
CA PRO A 98 -12.48 -2.91 -17.81
C PRO A 98 -13.94 -2.82 -17.35
N ARG A 99 -14.70 -3.89 -17.61
CA ARG A 99 -16.10 -4.06 -17.17
C ARG A 99 -16.33 -5.49 -16.67
N PRO A 100 -15.67 -5.90 -15.57
CA PRO A 100 -15.92 -7.19 -14.95
C PRO A 100 -17.39 -7.31 -14.51
N GLU A 101 -17.95 -8.51 -14.64
CA GLU A 101 -19.28 -8.80 -14.16
C GLU A 101 -19.34 -8.64 -12.63
N GLY A 102 -20.41 -8.05 -12.09
CA GLY A 102 -20.64 -7.96 -10.65
C GLY A 102 -19.71 -7.03 -9.86
N ILE A 103 -18.81 -6.29 -10.52
CA ILE A 103 -17.92 -5.30 -9.89
C ILE A 103 -18.04 -3.96 -10.64
N ALA A 104 -18.45 -2.91 -9.94
CA ALA A 104 -18.50 -1.56 -10.49
C ALA A 104 -17.08 -1.01 -10.66
N VAL A 105 -16.79 -0.44 -11.83
CA VAL A 105 -15.50 0.22 -12.12
C VAL A 105 -15.72 1.72 -12.30
N ILE A 106 -15.16 2.51 -11.39
CA ILE A 106 -15.21 3.97 -11.43
C ILE A 106 -13.96 4.46 -12.17
N PRO A 107 -14.10 5.20 -13.28
CA PRO A 107 -12.96 5.82 -13.94
C PRO A 107 -12.34 6.91 -13.06
N VAL A 108 -11.02 6.84 -12.90
CA VAL A 108 -10.24 7.86 -12.20
C VAL A 108 -9.47 8.70 -13.22
N PHE A 109 -9.66 10.01 -13.16
CA PHE A 109 -8.89 10.99 -13.90
C PHE A 109 -7.87 11.60 -12.94
N ARG A 110 -6.62 11.15 -13.05
CA ARG A 110 -5.53 11.62 -12.20
C ARG A 110 -4.95 12.90 -12.77
N ILE A 111 -5.01 13.98 -12.02
CA ILE A 111 -4.46 15.28 -12.41
C ILE A 111 -3.05 15.40 -11.84
N LYS A 112 -2.09 15.79 -12.67
CA LYS A 112 -0.71 16.09 -12.24
C LYS A 112 -0.70 17.23 -11.20
N PRO A 113 0.35 17.39 -10.38
CA PRO A 113 0.45 18.43 -9.36
C PRO A 113 0.62 19.86 -9.92
N ASP A 114 -0.28 20.29 -10.79
CA ASP A 114 -0.44 21.67 -11.26
C ASP A 114 -1.81 22.16 -10.79
N THR A 115 -1.89 23.41 -10.37
CA THR A 115 -3.11 24.04 -9.85
C THR A 115 -3.51 25.28 -10.63
N ALA A 116 -2.77 25.67 -11.67
CA ALA A 116 -3.06 26.87 -12.47
C ALA A 116 -4.43 26.80 -13.17
N PHE A 117 -4.92 25.60 -13.47
CA PHE A 117 -6.24 25.40 -14.06
C PHE A 117 -7.40 25.87 -13.15
N LEU A 118 -7.20 25.95 -11.83
CA LEU A 118 -8.21 26.41 -10.88
C LEU A 118 -8.56 27.91 -11.05
N GLU A 119 -7.69 28.67 -11.73
CA GLU A 119 -7.94 30.08 -12.06
C GLU A 119 -8.58 30.26 -13.44
N ASN A 120 -8.68 29.19 -14.24
CA ASN A 120 -9.18 29.26 -15.60
C ASN A 120 -10.68 28.89 -15.64
N PRO A 121 -11.57 29.80 -16.06
CA PRO A 121 -13.01 29.57 -16.05
C PRO A 121 -13.48 28.54 -17.10
N ASP A 122 -12.65 28.16 -18.06
CA ASP A 122 -12.98 27.15 -19.06
C ASP A 122 -12.42 25.75 -18.71
N ALA A 123 -11.64 25.63 -17.62
CA ALA A 123 -10.94 24.40 -17.30
C ALA A 123 -11.90 23.23 -17.00
N ALA A 124 -12.97 23.48 -16.23
CA ALA A 124 -13.94 22.45 -15.86
C ALA A 124 -14.71 21.97 -17.09
N LYS A 125 -15.21 22.89 -17.92
CA LYS A 125 -15.83 22.58 -19.22
C LYS A 125 -14.91 21.80 -20.15
N ALA A 126 -13.64 22.18 -20.23
CA ALA A 126 -12.67 21.48 -21.06
C ALA A 126 -12.40 20.06 -20.57
N LEU A 127 -12.29 19.85 -19.25
CA LEU A 127 -12.13 18.51 -18.68
C LEU A 127 -13.40 17.66 -18.86
N GLY A 128 -14.58 18.25 -18.71
CA GLY A 128 -15.85 17.56 -18.96
C GLY A 128 -15.97 17.05 -20.40
N ARG A 129 -15.61 17.88 -21.39
CA ARG A 129 -15.52 17.43 -22.79
C ARG A 129 -14.53 16.29 -22.99
N LEU A 130 -13.40 16.33 -22.30
CA LEU A 130 -12.39 15.27 -22.34
C LEU A 130 -12.96 13.96 -21.79
N PHE A 131 -13.70 14.02 -20.68
CA PHE A 131 -14.42 12.86 -20.13
C PHE A 131 -15.45 12.32 -21.11
N THR A 132 -16.30 13.16 -21.72
CA THR A 132 -17.29 12.73 -22.71
C THR A 132 -16.64 12.02 -23.89
N LEU A 133 -15.54 12.58 -24.42
CA LEU A 133 -14.80 11.97 -25.53
C LEU A 133 -14.17 10.63 -25.11
N TRP A 134 -13.59 10.56 -23.91
CA TRP A 134 -13.00 9.33 -23.38
C TRP A 134 -14.04 8.23 -23.13
N ALA A 135 -15.23 8.61 -22.68
CA ALA A 135 -16.32 7.69 -22.38
C ALA A 135 -16.88 7.01 -23.64
N ASP A 136 -16.73 7.64 -24.82
CA ASP A 136 -17.10 7.09 -26.13
C ASP A 136 -18.53 6.52 -26.15
N GLY A 137 -19.49 7.33 -25.70
CA GLY A 137 -20.91 6.98 -25.61
C GLY A 137 -21.27 6.05 -24.43
N ALA A 138 -20.31 5.61 -23.63
CA ALA A 138 -20.61 4.88 -22.40
C ALA A 138 -21.10 5.80 -21.28
N THR A 139 -22.12 5.35 -20.56
CA THR A 139 -22.60 6.04 -19.35
C THR A 139 -21.88 5.49 -18.13
N TYR A 140 -21.35 6.39 -17.29
CA TYR A 140 -20.81 6.07 -15.98
C TYR A 140 -21.66 6.75 -14.91
N GLN A 141 -21.85 6.07 -13.78
CA GLN A 141 -22.57 6.64 -12.63
C GLN A 141 -21.68 7.61 -11.85
N GLU A 142 -20.37 7.43 -11.92
CA GLU A 142 -19.41 8.19 -11.12
C GLU A 142 -18.12 8.41 -11.92
N LEU A 143 -17.49 9.56 -11.71
CA LEU A 143 -16.14 9.93 -12.15
C LEU A 143 -15.36 10.35 -10.91
N GLN A 144 -14.20 9.70 -10.68
CA GLN A 144 -13.31 10.10 -9.59
C GLN A 144 -12.20 11.02 -10.11
N ILE A 145 -11.97 12.13 -9.42
CA ILE A 145 -10.83 13.02 -9.66
C ILE A 145 -9.75 12.74 -8.61
N ASP A 146 -8.55 12.42 -9.07
CA ASP A 146 -7.39 12.23 -8.21
C ASP A 146 -6.43 13.41 -8.34
N LEU A 147 -6.42 14.28 -7.32
CA LEU A 147 -5.59 15.49 -7.25
C LEU A 147 -5.15 15.77 -5.82
N ASP A 148 -3.84 15.84 -5.60
CA ASP A 148 -3.22 16.29 -4.36
C ASP A 148 -3.34 17.81 -4.18
N CYS A 149 -4.57 18.31 -4.03
CA CYS A 149 -4.84 19.75 -3.95
C CYS A 149 -4.24 20.34 -2.64
N PRO A 150 -3.40 21.38 -2.74
CA PRO A 150 -2.91 22.09 -1.55
C PRO A 150 -4.07 22.67 -0.73
N VAL A 151 -3.96 22.57 0.59
CA VAL A 151 -5.04 22.95 1.54
C VAL A 151 -5.51 24.40 1.37
N ARG A 152 -4.60 25.31 0.98
CA ARG A 152 -4.91 26.72 0.71
C ARG A 152 -5.81 26.96 -0.51
N LEU A 153 -6.07 25.93 -1.32
CA LEU A 153 -6.84 26.00 -2.57
C LEU A 153 -8.16 25.23 -2.54
N LEU A 154 -8.56 24.66 -1.39
CA LEU A 154 -9.76 23.81 -1.32
C LEU A 154 -11.06 24.52 -1.73
N ASP A 155 -11.22 25.83 -1.44
CA ASP A 155 -12.40 26.58 -1.89
C ASP A 155 -12.47 26.68 -3.42
N ARG A 156 -11.34 26.98 -4.08
CA ARG A 156 -11.24 27.06 -5.54
C ARG A 156 -11.46 25.69 -6.17
N TYR A 157 -10.87 24.65 -5.57
CA TYR A 157 -11.09 23.28 -6.02
C TYR A 157 -12.56 22.86 -5.89
N GLY A 158 -13.22 23.20 -4.78
CA GLY A 158 -14.64 22.96 -4.61
C GLY A 158 -15.52 23.67 -5.64
N LYS A 159 -15.16 24.89 -6.08
CA LYS A 159 -15.86 25.59 -7.17
C LYS A 159 -15.69 24.86 -8.51
N PHE A 160 -14.44 24.53 -8.85
CA PHE A 160 -14.10 23.76 -10.05
C PHE A 160 -14.87 22.44 -10.13
N LEU A 161 -14.95 21.67 -9.03
CA LEU A 161 -15.62 20.37 -9.01
C LEU A 161 -17.14 20.47 -9.22
N ARG A 162 -17.80 21.53 -8.71
CA ARG A 162 -19.23 21.74 -8.97
C ARG A 162 -19.49 22.00 -10.45
N GLU A 163 -18.70 22.89 -11.04
CA GLU A 163 -18.79 23.20 -12.48
C GLU A 163 -18.48 21.98 -13.34
N LEU A 164 -17.47 21.19 -12.95
CA LEU A 164 -17.16 19.93 -13.63
C LEU A 164 -18.34 18.95 -13.58
N GLY A 165 -19.00 18.84 -12.42
CA GLY A 165 -20.19 18.00 -12.23
C GLY A 165 -21.32 18.33 -13.20
N GLU A 166 -21.53 19.62 -13.50
CA GLU A 166 -22.51 20.05 -14.51
C GLU A 166 -22.16 19.56 -15.92
N HIS A 167 -20.87 19.43 -16.22
CA HIS A 167 -20.37 19.02 -17.54
C HIS A 167 -20.23 17.50 -17.73
N VAL A 168 -20.24 16.72 -16.65
CA VAL A 168 -20.13 15.25 -16.73
C VAL A 168 -21.40 14.51 -16.36
N ALA A 169 -22.47 15.24 -16.03
CA ALA A 169 -23.78 14.67 -15.76
C ALA A 169 -24.22 13.69 -16.88
N PRO A 170 -24.80 12.53 -16.55
CA PRO A 170 -25.34 12.16 -15.24
C PRO A 170 -24.31 11.57 -14.25
N ALA A 171 -23.02 11.51 -14.60
CA ALA A 171 -22.01 11.00 -13.68
C ALA A 171 -21.85 11.94 -12.47
N GLU A 172 -21.83 11.37 -11.27
CA GLU A 172 -21.50 12.09 -10.04
C GLU A 172 -19.98 12.20 -9.86
N ILE A 173 -19.51 13.23 -9.16
CA ILE A 173 -18.07 13.43 -8.90
C ILE A 173 -17.69 12.88 -7.53
N SER A 174 -16.68 12.01 -7.48
CA SER A 174 -15.93 11.70 -6.25
C SER A 174 -14.49 12.15 -6.36
N ILE A 175 -13.78 12.20 -5.24
CA ILE A 175 -12.38 12.62 -5.21
C ILE A 175 -11.53 11.77 -4.28
N THR A 176 -10.23 11.64 -4.59
CA THR A 176 -9.24 11.37 -3.55
C THR A 176 -9.01 12.62 -2.71
N ALA A 177 -8.52 12.45 -1.48
CA ALA A 177 -8.28 13.56 -0.58
C ALA A 177 -7.02 13.35 0.26
N LEU A 178 -6.37 14.45 0.66
CA LEU A 178 -5.29 14.37 1.64
C LEU A 178 -5.88 14.20 3.05
N ALA A 179 -5.25 13.33 3.85
CA ALA A 179 -5.73 12.98 5.18
C ALA A 179 -5.97 14.18 6.12
N SER A 180 -5.23 15.29 5.95
CA SER A 180 -5.30 16.47 6.83
C SER A 180 -6.42 17.45 6.49
N TRP A 181 -7.12 17.31 5.37
CA TRP A 181 -8.11 18.30 4.92
C TRP A 181 -9.19 18.65 5.94
N PRO A 182 -9.76 17.72 6.75
CA PRO A 182 -10.81 18.07 7.72
C PRO A 182 -10.43 19.13 8.75
N GLN A 183 -9.14 19.38 8.94
CA GLN A 183 -8.64 20.39 9.87
C GLN A 183 -8.74 21.82 9.30
N HIS A 184 -9.03 21.96 8.00
CA HIS A 184 -9.08 23.25 7.32
C HIS A 184 -10.51 23.82 7.24
N PRO A 185 -10.72 25.15 7.45
CA PRO A 185 -12.06 25.75 7.44
C PRO A 185 -12.85 25.57 6.14
N ASP A 186 -12.18 25.52 4.99
CA ASP A 186 -12.83 25.35 3.69
C ASP A 186 -13.20 23.90 3.34
N PHE A 187 -12.83 22.92 4.16
CA PHE A 187 -13.13 21.51 3.92
C PHE A 187 -14.63 21.25 3.74
N LEU A 188 -15.47 21.83 4.60
CA LEU A 188 -16.93 21.63 4.52
C LEU A 188 -17.52 22.21 3.23
N LYS A 189 -16.91 23.26 2.66
CA LYS A 189 -17.34 23.82 1.37
C LYS A 189 -16.96 22.89 0.22
N LEU A 190 -15.73 22.36 0.24
CA LEU A 190 -15.28 21.36 -0.72
C LEU A 190 -16.16 20.10 -0.65
N ALA A 191 -16.46 19.62 0.56
CA ALA A 191 -17.21 18.39 0.75
C ALA A 191 -18.61 18.43 0.14
N ARG A 192 -19.26 19.60 0.16
CA ARG A 192 -20.56 19.81 -0.47
C ARG A 192 -20.53 19.87 -2.00
N SER A 193 -19.34 19.91 -2.60
CA SER A 193 -19.16 19.95 -4.06
C SER A 193 -19.09 18.56 -4.71
N VAL A 194 -19.02 17.50 -3.90
CA VAL A 194 -18.78 16.14 -4.39
C VAL A 194 -19.74 15.15 -3.76
N ARG A 195 -19.90 14.01 -4.41
CA ARG A 195 -20.77 12.92 -3.97
C ARG A 195 -20.16 12.09 -2.85
N SER A 196 -18.84 11.87 -2.91
CA SER A 196 -18.09 11.05 -1.96
C SER A 196 -16.59 11.39 -1.99
N MET A 197 -15.87 10.90 -0.98
CA MET A 197 -14.42 11.10 -0.85
C MET A 197 -13.66 9.82 -0.50
N ALA A 198 -12.40 9.76 -0.91
CA ALA A 198 -11.44 8.72 -0.55
C ALA A 198 -10.15 9.34 0.02
N PRO A 199 -10.11 9.73 1.31
CA PRO A 199 -8.89 10.18 1.95
C PRO A 199 -7.76 9.15 1.93
N MET A 200 -6.56 9.58 1.55
CA MET A 200 -5.37 8.74 1.49
C MET A 200 -4.59 8.81 2.81
N PHE A 201 -4.63 7.71 3.56
CA PHE A 201 -4.02 7.56 4.89
C PHE A 201 -2.69 6.79 4.84
N TYR A 202 -1.81 7.20 3.93
CA TYR A 202 -0.48 6.65 3.73
C TYR A 202 0.47 7.74 3.23
N ASP A 203 1.78 7.50 3.35
CA ASP A 203 2.82 8.48 2.99
C ASP A 203 2.66 9.85 3.68
N LEU A 204 2.18 9.83 4.92
CA LEU A 204 1.81 11.04 5.66
C LEU A 204 3.01 11.92 6.03
N TYR A 205 4.17 11.30 6.25
CA TYR A 205 5.37 11.97 6.76
C TYR A 205 6.61 11.51 6.00
N ALA A 206 7.50 12.46 5.71
CA ALA A 206 8.82 12.17 5.18
C ALA A 206 9.80 11.83 6.31
N ASP A 207 10.79 10.98 6.03
CA ASP A 207 11.88 10.75 6.97
C ASP A 207 12.81 11.98 7.01
N ALA A 208 13.04 12.55 8.19
CA ALA A 208 14.00 13.63 8.32
C ALA A 208 15.44 13.07 8.36
N PRO A 209 16.44 13.70 7.71
CA PRO A 209 17.81 13.18 7.69
C PRO A 209 18.43 12.94 9.08
N GLY A 210 18.08 13.76 10.08
CA GLY A 210 18.47 13.53 11.47
C GLY A 210 17.91 12.23 12.05
N GLU A 211 16.61 11.99 11.84
CA GLU A 211 15.94 10.75 12.28
C GLU A 211 16.51 9.52 11.59
N VAL A 212 16.77 9.60 10.28
CA VAL A 212 17.37 8.51 9.51
C VAL A 212 18.73 8.13 10.08
N ARG A 213 19.59 9.11 10.41
CA ARG A 213 20.90 8.84 11.03
C ARG A 213 20.76 8.09 12.36
N GLU A 214 19.72 8.40 13.12
CA GLU A 214 19.37 7.78 14.39
C GLU A 214 18.52 6.51 14.24
N ASN A 215 18.43 5.95 13.02
CA ASN A 215 17.67 4.74 12.70
C ASN A 215 16.17 4.83 13.01
N ARG A 216 15.61 6.04 12.98
CA ARG A 216 14.16 6.27 13.07
C ARG A 216 13.59 6.53 11.69
N PHE A 217 12.51 5.82 11.38
CA PHE A 217 11.86 5.86 10.07
C PHE A 217 10.36 5.92 10.25
N GLN A 218 9.71 6.68 9.39
CA GLN A 218 8.26 6.79 9.34
C GLN A 218 7.68 5.52 8.69
N PRO A 219 6.74 4.80 9.32
CA PRO A 219 6.03 3.68 8.69
C PRO A 219 5.05 4.17 7.61
N LEU A 220 4.49 3.26 6.82
CA LEU A 220 3.44 3.61 5.84
C LEU A 220 2.14 4.04 6.52
N ALA A 221 1.82 3.40 7.64
CA ALA A 221 0.71 3.75 8.50
C ALA A 221 1.00 3.32 9.94
N ASP A 222 0.51 4.07 10.92
CA ASP A 222 0.75 3.85 12.34
C ASP A 222 -0.41 4.36 13.21
N LYS A 223 -0.15 4.52 14.51
CA LYS A 223 -1.11 5.13 15.44
C LYS A 223 -1.48 6.57 15.09
N ARG A 224 -0.59 7.40 14.53
CA ARG A 224 -0.90 8.78 14.12
C ARG A 224 -1.87 8.78 12.93
N THR A 225 -1.77 7.77 12.06
CA THR A 225 -2.77 7.55 11.00
C THR A 225 -4.18 7.42 11.58
N ARG A 226 -4.34 6.80 12.74
CA ARG A 226 -5.64 6.67 13.43
C ARG A 226 -6.24 8.04 13.79
N GLU A 227 -5.42 8.94 14.33
CA GLU A 227 -5.87 10.27 14.74
C GLU A 227 -6.38 11.08 13.54
N LEU A 228 -5.72 10.93 12.38
CA LEU A 228 -6.20 11.53 11.14
C LEU A 228 -7.52 10.92 10.69
N ILE A 229 -7.67 9.59 10.74
CA ILE A 229 -8.96 8.91 10.42
C ILE A 229 -10.09 9.43 11.31
N GLU A 230 -9.85 9.60 12.60
CA GLU A 230 -10.86 10.10 13.54
C GLU A 230 -11.35 11.52 13.20
N ALA A 231 -10.45 12.39 12.69
CA ALA A 231 -10.81 13.73 12.23
C ALA A 231 -11.78 13.71 11.03
N TRP A 232 -11.83 12.62 10.26
CA TRP A 232 -12.77 12.46 9.14
C TRP A 232 -14.21 12.19 9.57
N SER A 233 -14.48 11.99 10.87
CA SER A 233 -15.85 11.99 11.41
C SER A 233 -16.61 13.31 11.18
N ALA A 234 -15.89 14.40 10.88
CA ALA A 234 -16.47 15.68 10.47
C ALA A 234 -16.92 15.73 8.99
N CYS A 235 -16.65 14.69 8.19
CA CYS A 235 -17.00 14.67 6.77
C CYS A 235 -18.53 14.61 6.59
N PRO A 236 -19.15 15.58 5.90
CA PRO A 236 -20.61 15.63 5.74
C PRO A 236 -21.12 14.75 4.59
N VAL A 237 -20.22 14.15 3.81
CA VAL A 237 -20.55 13.28 2.68
C VAL A 237 -19.97 11.88 2.91
N PRO A 238 -20.49 10.85 2.23
CA PRO A 238 -19.98 9.51 2.41
C PRO A 238 -18.51 9.40 1.98
N TRP A 239 -17.72 8.63 2.71
CA TRP A 239 -16.29 8.49 2.44
C TRP A 239 -15.78 7.08 2.71
N GLN A 240 -14.70 6.69 2.03
CA GLN A 240 -13.99 5.42 2.22
C GLN A 240 -12.55 5.71 2.65
N ALA A 241 -12.04 5.01 3.66
CA ALA A 241 -10.67 5.20 4.11
C ALA A 241 -9.69 4.60 3.10
N GLY A 242 -8.83 5.42 2.50
CA GLY A 242 -7.74 4.99 1.63
C GLY A 242 -6.58 4.44 2.45
N LEU A 243 -6.36 3.13 2.42
CA LEU A 243 -5.30 2.46 3.20
C LEU A 243 -4.21 1.89 2.29
N PRO A 244 -2.95 1.82 2.75
CA PRO A 244 -1.85 1.29 1.93
C PRO A 244 -1.97 -0.23 1.80
N ASN A 245 -1.86 -0.69 0.56
CA ASN A 245 -1.58 -2.06 0.15
C ASN A 245 -0.46 -2.07 -0.89
N PHE A 246 0.63 -1.37 -0.61
CA PHE A 246 1.82 -1.37 -1.43
C PHE A 246 3.05 -1.45 -0.53
N GLU A 247 4.17 -1.81 -1.14
CA GLU A 247 5.44 -1.87 -0.46
C GLU A 247 6.41 -0.83 -1.02
N ARG A 248 7.30 -0.32 -0.18
CA ARG A 248 8.31 0.65 -0.58
C ARG A 248 9.69 0.24 -0.09
N VAL A 249 10.67 0.30 -0.98
CA VAL A 249 12.08 0.21 -0.62
C VAL A 249 12.76 1.53 -0.92
N THR A 250 13.36 2.14 0.10
CA THR A 250 13.97 3.47 0.03
C THR A 250 15.44 3.38 0.40
N LEU A 251 16.30 4.02 -0.38
CA LEU A 251 17.73 4.10 -0.14
C LEU A 251 18.08 5.46 0.45
N TYR A 252 18.78 5.42 1.58
CA TYR A 252 19.42 6.56 2.21
C TYR A 252 20.93 6.38 2.19
N ASP A 253 21.66 7.46 1.96
CA ASP A 253 23.11 7.45 2.16
C ASP A 253 23.46 7.42 3.66
N LYS A 254 24.76 7.30 3.96
CA LYS A 254 25.28 7.28 5.34
C LYS A 254 24.95 8.54 6.15
N ASP A 255 24.71 9.67 5.48
CA ASP A 255 24.38 10.96 6.10
C ASP A 255 22.87 11.12 6.32
N GLY A 256 22.09 10.10 5.93
CA GLY A 256 20.64 10.06 6.07
C GLY A 256 19.88 10.83 5.01
N LYS A 257 20.55 11.26 3.93
CA LYS A 257 19.90 11.91 2.80
C LYS A 257 19.25 10.87 1.90
N LEU A 258 18.05 11.18 1.42
CA LEU A 258 17.34 10.35 0.45
C LEU A 258 18.13 10.26 -0.85
N ALA A 259 18.55 9.05 -1.20
CA ALA A 259 19.18 8.73 -2.49
C ALA A 259 18.13 8.33 -3.54
N GLY A 260 17.02 7.74 -3.11
CA GLY A 260 15.88 7.45 -3.98
C GLY A 260 15.03 6.26 -3.52
N HIS A 261 14.08 5.86 -4.36
CA HIS A 261 13.26 4.65 -4.15
C HIS A 261 13.65 3.58 -5.15
N LEU A 262 13.88 2.36 -4.67
CA LEU A 262 14.15 1.22 -5.52
C LEU A 262 12.84 0.73 -6.13
N ARG A 263 12.76 0.71 -7.46
CA ARG A 263 11.54 0.29 -8.19
C ARG A 263 11.60 -1.16 -8.65
N ASN A 264 12.80 -1.65 -8.96
CA ASN A 264 13.01 -2.96 -9.58
C ASN A 264 13.57 -3.98 -8.58
N TRP A 265 13.10 -4.01 -7.34
CA TRP A 265 13.61 -4.92 -6.31
C TRP A 265 12.78 -6.19 -6.19
N SER A 266 13.31 -7.29 -5.64
CA SER A 266 12.51 -8.45 -5.18
C SER A 266 12.72 -8.76 -3.70
N HIS A 267 11.71 -9.35 -3.06
CA HIS A 267 11.82 -9.76 -1.66
C HIS A 267 12.98 -10.72 -1.44
N ASP A 268 13.08 -11.76 -2.25
CA ASP A 268 14.13 -12.76 -2.11
C ASP A 268 15.52 -12.12 -2.23
N ARG A 269 15.70 -11.20 -3.19
CA ARG A 269 16.99 -10.51 -3.37
C ARG A 269 17.32 -9.55 -2.24
N LEU A 270 16.33 -8.98 -1.57
CA LEU A 270 16.53 -8.08 -0.44
C LEU A 270 16.76 -8.87 0.87
N PHE A 271 15.88 -9.82 1.19
CA PHE A 271 15.85 -10.55 2.46
C PHE A 271 17.04 -11.49 2.61
N PHE A 272 17.48 -12.10 1.50
CA PHE A 272 18.59 -13.04 1.50
C PHE A 272 19.90 -12.42 0.98
N HIS A 273 19.99 -11.09 0.90
CA HIS A 273 21.19 -10.41 0.45
C HIS A 273 22.32 -10.54 1.47
N GLU A 274 23.49 -11.07 1.06
CA GLU A 274 24.59 -11.37 1.98
C GLU A 274 25.19 -10.14 2.66
N SER A 275 25.23 -9.02 1.95
CA SER A 275 25.79 -7.75 2.43
C SER A 275 24.80 -6.82 3.13
N LEU A 276 23.52 -7.20 3.26
CA LEU A 276 22.52 -6.36 3.91
C LEU A 276 22.10 -7.00 5.24
N LYS A 277 22.35 -6.32 6.35
CA LYS A 277 21.95 -6.79 7.67
C LYS A 277 20.58 -6.24 8.03
N ALA A 278 19.60 -7.14 8.12
CA ALA A 278 18.22 -6.78 8.47
C ALA A 278 18.09 -6.47 9.97
N SER A 279 17.25 -5.50 10.30
CA SER A 279 16.86 -5.10 11.65
C SER A 279 15.39 -4.65 11.60
N PRO A 280 14.43 -5.51 12.02
CA PRO A 280 13.03 -5.13 12.10
C PRO A 280 12.86 -4.05 13.18
N LEU A 281 12.13 -2.98 12.85
CA LEU A 281 11.92 -1.83 13.74
C LEU A 281 10.49 -1.75 14.29
N GLY A 282 9.59 -2.64 13.84
CA GLY A 282 8.16 -2.62 14.16
C GLY A 282 7.33 -1.84 13.14
N GLU A 283 6.00 -1.93 13.27
CA GLU A 283 5.02 -1.25 12.41
C GLU A 283 5.30 -1.42 10.90
N GLY A 284 5.77 -2.61 10.52
CA GLY A 284 6.04 -2.93 9.13
C GLY A 284 7.31 -2.31 8.53
N VAL A 285 8.20 -1.77 9.36
CA VAL A 285 9.48 -1.20 8.93
C VAL A 285 10.64 -2.17 9.21
N THR A 286 11.45 -2.41 8.19
CA THR A 286 12.72 -3.14 8.32
C THR A 286 13.88 -2.30 7.78
N LEU A 287 14.88 -2.07 8.62
CA LEU A 287 16.16 -1.48 8.24
C LEU A 287 17.09 -2.57 7.71
N TYR A 288 17.68 -2.34 6.55
CA TYR A 288 18.77 -3.13 6.00
C TYR A 288 20.01 -2.24 5.91
N GLN A 289 21.05 -2.55 6.68
CA GLN A 289 22.32 -1.80 6.63
C GLN A 289 23.34 -2.53 5.76
N ALA A 290 23.97 -1.80 4.84
CA ALA A 290 25.02 -2.32 3.99
C ALA A 290 26.34 -2.44 4.78
N ASP A 291 26.86 -3.66 4.91
CA ASP A 291 28.13 -3.93 5.61
C ASP A 291 29.38 -3.78 4.73
N ARG A 292 29.17 -3.69 3.42
CA ARG A 292 30.16 -3.43 2.37
C ARG A 292 29.44 -2.93 1.13
N ASP A 293 30.18 -2.34 0.19
CA ASP A 293 29.66 -1.98 -1.12
C ASP A 293 28.97 -3.19 -1.78
N CYS A 294 27.73 -3.00 -2.22
CA CYS A 294 26.97 -4.05 -2.88
C CYS A 294 26.02 -3.50 -3.95
N ARG A 295 25.27 -4.41 -4.57
CA ARG A 295 24.33 -4.05 -5.63
C ARG A 295 23.02 -4.82 -5.44
N LEU A 296 21.92 -4.08 -5.33
CA LEU A 296 20.57 -4.65 -5.30
C LEU A 296 19.86 -4.29 -6.60
N ASP A 297 19.57 -5.31 -7.41
CA ASP A 297 18.79 -5.19 -8.64
C ASP A 297 19.24 -4.08 -9.60
N GLY A 298 20.56 -3.92 -9.75
CA GLY A 298 21.11 -2.88 -10.62
C GLY A 298 21.54 -1.61 -9.92
N THR A 299 21.08 -1.40 -8.68
CA THR A 299 21.38 -0.19 -7.92
C THR A 299 22.57 -0.42 -7.01
N GLU A 300 23.58 0.43 -7.13
CA GLU A 300 24.74 0.44 -6.24
C GLU A 300 24.32 0.94 -4.85
N ILE A 301 24.76 0.21 -3.83
CA ILE A 301 24.52 0.52 -2.42
C ILE A 301 25.89 0.59 -1.76
N PRO A 302 26.42 1.80 -1.52
CA PRO A 302 27.67 1.97 -0.81
C PRO A 302 27.61 1.45 0.62
N GLU A 303 28.75 1.00 1.15
CA GLU A 303 28.91 0.65 2.56
C GLU A 303 28.35 1.74 3.49
N GLY A 304 27.66 1.30 4.55
CA GLY A 304 27.05 2.19 5.54
C GLY A 304 25.73 2.84 5.09
N SER A 305 25.32 2.68 3.82
CA SER A 305 24.00 3.10 3.36
C SER A 305 22.88 2.29 4.03
N LYS A 306 21.69 2.89 4.08
CA LYS A 306 20.51 2.29 4.71
C LYS A 306 19.43 2.04 3.67
N VAL A 307 18.99 0.80 3.56
CA VAL A 307 17.87 0.38 2.71
C VAL A 307 16.68 0.11 3.62
N ILE A 308 15.59 0.83 3.41
CA ILE A 308 14.40 0.77 4.27
C ILE A 308 13.28 0.12 3.49
N HIS A 309 12.88 -1.07 3.94
CA HIS A 309 11.69 -1.75 3.46
C HIS A 309 10.50 -1.38 4.35
N ARG A 310 9.43 -0.92 3.72
CA ARG A 310 8.15 -0.65 4.36
C ARG A 310 7.08 -1.51 3.73
N LEU A 311 6.43 -2.29 4.56
CA LEU A 311 5.26 -3.10 4.25
C LEU A 311 4.21 -2.74 5.31
N PRO A 312 2.97 -2.34 4.95
CA PRO A 312 1.98 -2.02 5.96
C PRO A 312 1.72 -3.25 6.84
N ASP A 313 1.66 -3.08 8.15
CA ASP A 313 1.40 -4.18 9.07
C ASP A 313 -0.10 -4.56 9.04
N ALA A 314 -0.41 -5.85 8.93
CA ALA A 314 -1.78 -6.34 8.80
C ALA A 314 -2.64 -6.03 10.04
N GLU A 315 -2.07 -6.11 11.25
CA GLU A 315 -2.79 -5.77 12.49
C GLU A 315 -3.05 -4.27 12.57
N VAL A 316 -2.08 -3.45 12.13
CA VAL A 316 -2.26 -2.00 12.00
C VAL A 316 -3.37 -1.68 11.00
N LEU A 317 -3.38 -2.31 9.82
CA LEU A 317 -4.42 -2.11 8.81
C LEU A 317 -5.82 -2.48 9.36
N ALA A 318 -5.96 -3.63 10.02
CA ALA A 318 -7.22 -4.04 10.65
C ALA A 318 -7.67 -3.03 11.73
N SER A 319 -6.73 -2.51 12.52
CA SER A 319 -7.01 -1.48 13.52
C SER A 319 -7.48 -0.17 12.91
N LEU A 320 -6.88 0.25 11.80
CA LEU A 320 -7.26 1.45 11.06
C LEU A 320 -8.62 1.30 10.38
N GLN A 321 -8.92 0.12 9.83
CA GLN A 321 -10.26 -0.21 9.31
C GLN A 321 -11.33 -0.06 10.40
N ALA A 322 -11.10 -0.64 11.58
CA ALA A 322 -12.02 -0.50 12.70
C ALA A 322 -12.16 0.98 13.15
N SER A 323 -11.09 1.77 13.03
CA SER A 323 -11.15 3.21 13.31
C SER A 323 -11.96 3.98 12.26
N ALA A 324 -11.82 3.63 10.98
CA ALA A 324 -12.58 4.23 9.90
C ALA A 324 -14.08 3.96 10.05
N GLU A 325 -14.46 2.72 10.39
CA GLU A 325 -15.84 2.37 10.69
C GLU A 325 -16.41 3.22 11.84
N ARG A 326 -15.67 3.36 12.95
CA ARG A 326 -16.08 4.21 14.08
C ARG A 326 -16.19 5.69 13.71
N ALA A 327 -15.34 6.16 12.80
CA ALA A 327 -15.36 7.53 12.29
C ALA A 327 -16.46 7.76 11.24
N GLY A 328 -17.25 6.75 10.89
CA GLY A 328 -18.36 6.88 9.94
C GLY A 328 -17.99 6.70 8.48
N ALA A 329 -16.83 6.10 8.18
CA ALA A 329 -16.52 5.65 6.83
C ALA A 329 -17.52 4.57 6.38
N MET A 330 -17.85 4.55 5.10
CA MET A 330 -18.65 3.48 4.49
C MET A 330 -17.85 2.20 4.29
N GLY A 331 -16.53 2.26 4.27
CA GLY A 331 -15.66 1.15 3.93
C GLY A 331 -14.20 1.57 3.80
N VAL A 332 -13.36 0.66 3.31
CA VAL A 332 -11.97 0.93 2.95
C VAL A 332 -11.75 0.84 1.46
N ILE A 333 -10.82 1.63 0.94
CA ILE A 333 -10.25 1.47 -0.40
C ILE A 333 -8.75 1.24 -0.27
N TYR A 334 -8.27 0.07 -0.69
CA TYR A 334 -6.86 -0.25 -0.63
C TYR A 334 -6.12 0.28 -1.86
N PHE A 335 -5.02 0.98 -1.60
CA PHE A 335 -4.09 1.47 -2.60
C PHE A 335 -2.83 0.60 -2.60
N ALA A 336 -2.62 -0.35 -3.50
CA ALA A 336 -3.44 -0.63 -4.68
C ALA A 336 -3.88 -2.08 -4.76
N LEU A 337 -4.71 -2.34 -5.77
CA LEU A 337 -5.03 -3.69 -6.21
C LEU A 337 -3.74 -4.44 -6.58
N PRO A 338 -3.56 -5.70 -6.12
CA PRO A 338 -2.49 -6.57 -6.60
C PRO A 338 -2.50 -6.73 -8.12
N GLY A 339 -1.34 -6.63 -8.76
CA GLY A 339 -1.24 -6.88 -10.19
C GLY A 339 0.02 -6.33 -10.86
N PRO A 340 0.08 -6.38 -12.21
CA PRO A 340 1.22 -5.89 -12.96
C PRO A 340 1.44 -4.39 -12.73
N GLY A 341 2.70 -4.00 -12.49
CA GLY A 341 3.10 -2.60 -12.36
C GLY A 341 3.12 -2.05 -10.93
N MET A 342 2.43 -2.69 -9.98
CA MET A 342 2.56 -2.37 -8.56
C MET A 342 2.69 -3.61 -7.70
N ARG A 343 3.70 -3.60 -6.82
CA ARG A 343 3.86 -4.64 -5.81
C ARG A 343 2.92 -4.34 -4.64
N ALA A 344 1.81 -5.06 -4.61
CA ALA A 344 0.94 -5.06 -3.45
C ALA A 344 1.60 -5.80 -2.28
N ALA A 345 1.30 -5.34 -1.07
CA ALA A 345 1.76 -5.98 0.15
C ALA A 345 1.02 -7.31 0.37
N TYR A 346 -0.29 -7.26 0.15
CA TYR A 346 -1.24 -8.33 0.43
C TYR A 346 -2.19 -8.60 -0.74
N SER A 347 -2.61 -9.85 -0.86
CA SER A 347 -3.68 -10.32 -1.73
C SER A 347 -5.04 -9.77 -1.29
N ALA A 348 -6.01 -9.78 -2.20
CA ALA A 348 -7.36 -9.34 -1.88
C ALA A 348 -8.02 -10.25 -0.84
N GLY A 349 -7.71 -11.54 -0.88
CA GLY A 349 -8.14 -12.51 0.13
C GLY A 349 -7.59 -12.18 1.53
N HIS A 350 -6.30 -11.85 1.64
CA HIS A 350 -5.72 -11.48 2.92
C HIS A 350 -6.42 -10.25 3.53
N LEU A 351 -6.67 -9.22 2.71
CA LEU A 351 -7.27 -7.97 3.16
C LEU A 351 -8.77 -8.05 3.48
N ALA A 352 -9.46 -9.08 2.98
CA ALA A 352 -10.86 -9.36 3.34
C ALA A 352 -11.00 -10.13 4.66
N GLY A 353 -9.90 -10.43 5.37
CA GLY A 353 -9.93 -11.11 6.66
C GLY A 353 -10.23 -12.61 6.56
N HIS A 354 -9.85 -13.24 5.45
CA HIS A 354 -9.99 -14.68 5.28
C HIS A 354 -9.13 -15.47 6.30
N PRO A 355 -9.41 -16.78 6.51
CA PRO A 355 -8.66 -17.60 7.46
C PRO A 355 -7.15 -17.61 7.19
N ALA A 356 -6.38 -17.89 8.24
CA ALA A 356 -4.93 -18.00 8.22
C ALA A 356 -4.39 -18.85 7.02
N PRO A 357 -3.15 -18.59 6.56
CA PRO A 357 -2.54 -19.37 5.49
C PRO A 357 -2.56 -20.87 5.81
N ARG A 358 -2.83 -21.68 4.79
CA ARG A 358 -2.83 -23.15 4.89
C ARG A 358 -1.85 -23.71 3.88
N LEU A 359 -0.71 -24.15 4.38
CA LEU A 359 0.38 -24.62 3.53
C LEU A 359 0.27 -26.11 3.26
N GLU A 360 0.55 -26.48 2.01
CA GLU A 360 0.64 -27.87 1.57
C GLU A 360 1.95 -28.04 0.79
N VAL A 361 2.66 -29.14 1.07
CA VAL A 361 3.80 -29.58 0.28
C VAL A 361 3.38 -30.79 -0.53
N CYS A 362 3.69 -30.78 -1.83
CA CYS A 362 3.53 -31.95 -2.69
C CYS A 362 4.74 -32.11 -3.63
N PHE A 363 4.79 -33.24 -4.35
CA PHE A 363 5.79 -33.46 -5.39
C PHE A 363 5.13 -33.59 -6.75
N ASP A 364 5.74 -33.00 -7.75
CA ASP A 364 5.33 -33.23 -9.13
C ASP A 364 5.94 -34.52 -9.69
N LYS A 365 5.56 -34.89 -10.92
CA LYS A 365 6.07 -36.09 -11.59
C LYS A 365 7.57 -36.05 -11.87
N SER A 366 8.16 -34.85 -11.87
CA SER A 366 9.60 -34.69 -12.07
C SER A 366 10.37 -34.95 -10.78
N GLY A 367 9.73 -34.96 -9.61
CA GLY A 367 10.35 -35.00 -8.29
C GLY A 367 10.70 -33.61 -7.75
N ALA A 368 10.07 -32.56 -8.26
CA ALA A 368 10.16 -31.21 -7.71
C ALA A 368 9.27 -31.06 -6.48
N ILE A 369 9.74 -30.29 -5.49
CA ILE A 369 9.00 -29.94 -4.27
C ILE A 369 8.18 -28.70 -4.57
N VAL A 370 6.86 -28.80 -4.41
CA VAL A 370 5.92 -27.71 -4.59
C VAL A 370 5.34 -27.34 -3.23
N LEU A 371 5.60 -26.12 -2.78
CA LEU A 371 4.93 -25.52 -1.62
C LEU A 371 3.77 -24.66 -2.13
N SER A 372 2.54 -24.95 -1.69
CA SER A 372 1.34 -24.20 -2.05
C SER A 372 0.67 -23.60 -0.83
N ASN A 373 0.16 -22.38 -0.95
CA ASN A 373 -0.76 -21.80 0.03
C ASN A 373 -2.19 -21.99 -0.45
N ARG A 374 -2.92 -22.94 0.16
CA ARG A 374 -4.34 -23.20 -0.08
C ARG A 374 -5.26 -22.42 0.85
N GLY A 375 -4.71 -21.61 1.73
CA GLY A 375 -5.46 -20.73 2.62
C GLY A 375 -6.03 -19.53 1.87
N GLY A 376 -6.92 -18.78 2.52
CA GLY A 376 -7.47 -17.55 1.98
C GLY A 376 -6.60 -16.32 2.23
N SER A 377 -5.64 -16.42 3.15
CA SER A 377 -4.71 -15.35 3.52
C SER A 377 -3.27 -15.67 3.14
N ASP A 378 -2.50 -14.61 2.90
CA ASP A 378 -1.08 -14.71 2.57
C ASP A 378 -0.23 -15.20 3.74
N LEU A 379 0.92 -15.77 3.41
CA LEU A 379 2.07 -15.90 4.30
C LEU A 379 3.02 -14.71 4.01
N PRO A 380 2.96 -13.61 4.80
CA PRO A 380 3.69 -12.39 4.50
C PRO A 380 5.20 -12.55 4.75
N PRO A 381 6.04 -11.60 4.28
CA PRO A 381 7.46 -11.60 4.58
C PRO A 381 7.78 -11.61 6.08
N ASN A 382 8.72 -12.44 6.49
CA ASN A 382 9.20 -12.50 7.88
C ASN A 382 10.60 -11.89 8.00
N ALA A 383 10.68 -10.59 8.19
CA ALA A 383 11.96 -9.88 8.31
C ALA A 383 12.75 -10.29 9.57
N THR A 384 12.06 -10.66 10.64
CA THR A 384 12.67 -11.07 11.92
C THR A 384 13.55 -12.31 11.76
N THR A 385 13.14 -13.26 10.92
CA THR A 385 13.92 -14.48 10.64
C THR A 385 14.72 -14.39 9.34
N GLY A 386 14.71 -13.25 8.65
CA GLY A 386 15.34 -13.08 7.33
C GLY A 386 14.64 -13.87 6.23
N GLY A 387 13.33 -14.09 6.34
CA GLY A 387 12.51 -14.89 5.43
C GLY A 387 12.06 -16.22 6.05
N TRP A 388 11.32 -17.01 5.27
CA TRP A 388 10.82 -18.31 5.66
C TRP A 388 11.78 -19.44 5.26
N ARG A 389 11.77 -20.50 6.08
CA ARG A 389 12.58 -21.70 5.87
C ARG A 389 11.67 -22.92 5.90
N LEU A 390 11.49 -23.55 4.74
CA LEU A 390 10.83 -24.84 4.60
C LEU A 390 11.87 -25.94 4.81
N GLU A 391 11.75 -26.67 5.91
CA GLU A 391 12.59 -27.82 6.22
C GLU A 391 11.92 -29.08 5.68
N VAL A 392 12.63 -29.86 4.88
CA VAL A 392 12.13 -31.09 4.27
C VAL A 392 13.05 -32.24 4.66
N LYS A 393 12.48 -33.30 5.24
CA LYS A 393 13.21 -34.44 5.80
C LYS A 393 12.74 -35.75 5.18
N ALA A 394 13.68 -36.54 4.68
CA ALA A 394 13.45 -37.87 4.14
C ALA A 394 13.66 -38.98 5.18
N GLU A 395 13.11 -40.17 4.93
CA GLU A 395 13.30 -41.39 5.73
C GLU A 395 14.68 -42.04 5.55
N GLY A 396 15.72 -41.24 5.28
CA GLY A 396 17.09 -41.73 5.09
C GLY A 396 17.90 -40.82 4.17
N MET A 397 19.19 -41.14 4.04
CA MET A 397 20.10 -40.51 3.08
C MET A 397 19.86 -41.05 1.66
N GLY A 398 20.38 -40.38 0.64
CA GLY A 398 20.28 -40.85 -0.76
C GLY A 398 18.94 -40.54 -1.44
N LYS A 399 18.08 -39.73 -0.80
CA LYS A 399 16.72 -39.45 -1.28
C LYS A 399 16.59 -38.14 -2.05
N PHE A 400 17.60 -37.28 -1.90
CA PHE A 400 17.69 -36.04 -2.64
C PHE A 400 18.74 -36.14 -3.74
N ARG A 401 18.64 -35.24 -4.72
CA ARG A 401 19.66 -35.03 -5.76
C ARG A 401 20.04 -33.56 -5.82
N SER A 402 21.24 -33.29 -6.31
CA SER A 402 21.69 -31.92 -6.56
C SER A 402 20.82 -31.24 -7.62
N GLY A 403 20.52 -29.97 -7.36
CA GLY A 403 19.76 -29.13 -8.27
C GLY A 403 19.72 -27.69 -7.77
N PRO A 404 19.36 -26.73 -8.64
CA PRO A 404 19.13 -25.36 -8.21
C PRO A 404 17.90 -25.28 -7.29
N PRO A 405 17.73 -24.19 -6.54
CA PRO A 405 16.57 -24.03 -5.66
C PRO A 405 15.23 -23.91 -6.41
N GLY A 406 15.22 -23.68 -7.72
CA GLY A 406 14.01 -23.42 -8.50
C GLY A 406 13.50 -22.00 -8.27
N GLU A 407 12.22 -21.87 -7.93
CA GLU A 407 11.56 -20.60 -7.57
C GLU A 407 11.85 -20.19 -6.12
N PHE A 408 12.41 -21.07 -5.30
CA PHE A 408 12.90 -20.72 -3.97
C PHE A 408 14.13 -19.80 -4.08
N ALA A 409 14.30 -18.90 -3.10
CA ALA A 409 15.43 -17.98 -3.06
C ALA A 409 16.77 -18.70 -2.89
N ARG A 410 16.79 -19.75 -2.07
CA ARG A 410 18.01 -20.51 -1.75
C ARG A 410 17.68 -21.93 -1.33
N LEU A 411 18.61 -22.84 -1.62
CA LEU A 411 18.66 -24.20 -1.09
C LEU A 411 19.90 -24.31 -0.19
N THR A 412 19.74 -24.83 1.02
CA THR A 412 20.84 -25.14 1.92
C THR A 412 20.72 -26.56 2.46
N VAL A 413 21.86 -27.22 2.60
CA VAL A 413 21.97 -28.54 3.23
C VAL A 413 22.64 -28.38 4.60
N PRO A 414 21.99 -28.75 5.70
CA PRO A 414 22.61 -28.70 7.02
C PRO A 414 23.92 -29.49 7.06
N GLY A 415 24.97 -28.88 7.61
CA GLY A 415 26.32 -29.46 7.63
C GLY A 415 27.09 -29.35 6.30
N ASN A 416 26.57 -28.64 5.30
CA ASN A 416 27.20 -28.44 3.98
C ASN A 416 27.52 -29.75 3.23
N ALA A 417 26.80 -30.83 3.53
CA ALA A 417 26.92 -32.07 2.77
C ALA A 417 26.32 -31.91 1.36
N PRO A 418 26.76 -32.71 0.37
CA PRO A 418 26.02 -32.84 -0.89
C PRO A 418 24.57 -33.26 -0.62
N PRO A 419 23.56 -32.71 -1.35
CA PRO A 419 22.15 -33.09 -1.19
C PRO A 419 21.92 -34.61 -1.23
N GLU A 420 22.66 -35.34 -2.06
CA GLU A 420 22.59 -36.81 -2.20
C GLU A 420 22.91 -37.55 -0.90
N LEU A 421 23.74 -36.97 -0.03
CA LEU A 421 24.11 -37.56 1.25
C LEU A 421 23.26 -37.01 2.41
N ALA A 422 22.39 -36.04 2.14
CA ALA A 422 21.57 -35.42 3.14
C ALA A 422 20.31 -36.23 3.44
N SER A 423 19.85 -36.15 4.69
CA SER A 423 18.51 -36.58 5.09
C SER A 423 17.54 -35.41 5.22
N ASN A 424 18.04 -34.18 5.13
CA ASN A 424 17.27 -32.95 5.22
C ASN A 424 17.76 -31.87 4.24
N LEU A 425 16.82 -31.12 3.70
CA LEU A 425 17.05 -29.91 2.93
C LEU A 425 16.33 -28.73 3.59
N VAL A 426 16.85 -27.53 3.39
CA VAL A 426 16.19 -26.29 3.80
C VAL A 426 16.06 -25.38 2.59
N LEU A 427 14.81 -25.10 2.23
CA LEU A 427 14.43 -24.21 1.12
C LEU A 427 13.99 -22.86 1.68
N HIS A 428 14.58 -21.79 1.19
CA HIS A 428 14.34 -20.43 1.67
C HIS A 428 13.44 -19.66 0.70
N PHE A 429 12.50 -18.90 1.21
CA PHE A 429 11.62 -18.06 0.41
C PHE A 429 11.10 -16.89 1.25
N SER A 430 10.77 -15.77 0.61
CA SER A 430 10.39 -14.57 1.35
C SER A 430 8.92 -14.50 1.72
N LYS A 431 8.00 -14.81 0.81
CA LYS A 431 6.54 -14.76 1.04
C LYS A 431 5.80 -15.77 0.16
N LEU A 432 4.55 -16.05 0.49
CA LEU A 432 3.67 -16.87 -0.34
C LEU A 432 2.21 -16.37 -0.28
N GLU A 433 1.74 -15.83 -1.40
CA GLU A 433 0.38 -15.28 -1.53
C GLU A 433 -0.70 -16.37 -1.43
N SER A 434 -1.91 -15.96 -1.08
CA SER A 434 -3.12 -16.77 -1.10
C SER A 434 -3.33 -17.41 -2.49
N GLY A 435 -3.52 -18.73 -2.52
CA GLY A 435 -3.61 -19.49 -3.77
C GLY A 435 -2.32 -19.52 -4.60
N GLY A 436 -1.19 -19.07 -4.03
CA GLY A 436 0.14 -19.10 -4.64
C GLY A 436 0.83 -20.45 -4.45
N SER A 437 1.85 -20.71 -5.27
CA SER A 437 2.74 -21.84 -5.12
C SER A 437 4.16 -21.47 -5.56
N ILE A 438 5.16 -22.10 -4.95
CA ILE A 438 6.56 -22.05 -5.37
C ILE A 438 7.10 -23.47 -5.55
N THR A 439 7.92 -23.66 -6.58
CA THR A 439 8.38 -24.97 -7.03
C THR A 439 9.90 -25.03 -7.05
N SER A 440 10.48 -26.08 -6.49
CA SER A 440 11.92 -26.32 -6.55
C SER A 440 12.35 -26.89 -7.92
N ALA A 441 13.65 -27.07 -8.14
CA ALA A 441 14.08 -28.03 -9.15
C ALA A 441 13.64 -29.45 -8.78
N ALA A 442 13.87 -30.39 -9.68
CA ALA A 442 13.68 -31.80 -9.43
C ALA A 442 14.71 -32.27 -8.38
N LEU A 443 14.34 -32.25 -7.09
CA LEU A 443 15.25 -32.48 -5.95
C LEU A 443 15.11 -33.87 -5.34
N LEU A 444 14.07 -34.63 -5.67
CA LEU A 444 13.80 -35.94 -5.08
C LEU A 444 14.04 -37.09 -6.05
N THR A 445 14.45 -38.24 -5.53
CA THR A 445 14.34 -39.52 -6.23
C THR A 445 12.92 -40.10 -6.06
N ASN A 446 12.40 -40.83 -7.05
CA ASN A 446 11.00 -41.27 -7.06
C ASN A 446 10.66 -42.24 -5.90
N GLY A 447 9.41 -42.17 -5.42
CA GLY A 447 8.82 -43.18 -4.53
C GLY A 447 9.14 -43.03 -3.04
N HIS A 448 9.25 -41.81 -2.52
CA HIS A 448 9.62 -41.56 -1.12
C HIS A 448 8.61 -40.67 -0.39
N SER A 449 8.38 -41.00 0.89
CA SER A 449 7.70 -40.12 1.85
C SER A 449 8.67 -39.07 2.39
N LEU A 450 8.16 -37.86 2.63
CA LEU A 450 8.90 -36.81 3.34
C LEU A 450 8.04 -36.23 4.45
N ARG A 451 8.72 -35.80 5.51
CA ARG A 451 8.16 -34.86 6.49
C ARG A 451 8.60 -33.45 6.14
N TRP A 452 7.75 -32.47 6.42
CA TRP A 452 8.10 -31.07 6.26
C TRP A 452 7.63 -30.25 7.46
N SER A 453 8.34 -29.16 7.73
CA SER A 453 7.96 -28.15 8.71
C SER A 453 8.38 -26.77 8.21
N LEU A 454 7.65 -25.74 8.66
CA LEU A 454 8.01 -24.35 8.41
C LEU A 454 8.62 -23.74 9.68
N ALA A 455 9.91 -23.42 9.64
CA ALA A 455 10.66 -23.00 10.82
C ALA A 455 10.02 -21.77 11.49
N GLY A 456 9.85 -21.82 12.82
CA GLY A 456 9.25 -20.74 13.61
C GLY A 456 7.73 -20.75 13.63
N THR A 457 7.08 -21.81 13.13
CA THR A 457 5.63 -22.00 13.21
C THR A 457 5.30 -23.44 13.60
N ASP A 458 4.03 -23.70 13.93
CA ASP A 458 3.51 -25.05 14.18
C ASP A 458 3.05 -25.77 12.89
N MET A 459 3.34 -25.20 11.71
CA MET A 459 2.94 -25.79 10.43
C MET A 459 3.90 -26.91 10.02
N GLU A 460 3.38 -28.13 10.00
CA GLU A 460 4.09 -29.33 9.58
C GLU A 460 3.19 -30.32 8.86
N GLY A 461 3.79 -31.30 8.19
CA GLY A 461 3.03 -32.36 7.53
C GLY A 461 3.88 -33.50 6.99
N THR A 462 3.22 -34.49 6.43
CA THR A 462 3.85 -35.62 5.74
C THR A 462 3.30 -35.73 4.33
N VAL A 463 4.18 -35.86 3.35
CA VAL A 463 3.83 -36.11 1.95
C VAL A 463 4.09 -37.58 1.65
N LYS A 464 3.07 -38.29 1.18
CA LYS A 464 3.19 -39.66 0.68
C LYS A 464 3.33 -39.64 -0.85
N PRO A 465 4.07 -40.58 -1.46
CA PRO A 465 4.08 -40.73 -2.90
C PRO A 465 2.64 -41.01 -3.38
N LYS A 466 2.26 -40.42 -4.52
CA LYS A 466 1.07 -40.88 -5.25
C LYS A 466 1.42 -42.21 -5.89
N GLU A 467 0.66 -43.26 -5.57
CA GLU A 467 0.76 -44.59 -6.18
C GLU A 467 0.55 -44.56 -7.70
#